data_AF-A0A6L8TXS5-F1
#
_entry.id   AF-A0A6L8TXS5-F1
#
_cell.length_a   1.000
_cell.length_b   1.000
_cell.length_c   1.000
_cell.angle_alpha   90.00
_cell.angle_beta   90.00
_cell.angle_gamma   90.00
#
_symmetry.space_group_name_H-M   'P 1'
#
loop_
_entity.id
_entity.type
_entity.pdbx_description
1 polymer ?
#
loop_
_entity_poly.entity_id
_entity_poly.type
_entity_poly.pdbx_seq_one_letter_code
_entity_poly.pdbx_strand_id
1 'polypeptide(L)' 'MNLTNTIQDTIRKEGLMFVFRGEVSEKNSLPLLSLLENDMKEDSFNMVGRKRLFMYVLESLQNIVKHSGNM' A
#
# COMPACT_ATOMS: atom_id res chain seq x y z
N MET A 1 22.28 -10.10 -12.76
CA MET A 1 21.66 -9.26 -11.70
C MET A 1 20.41 -9.99 -11.23
N ASN A 2 20.23 -10.20 -9.92
CA ASN A 2 19.07 -10.91 -9.39
C ASN A 2 17.85 -9.96 -9.39
N LEU A 3 16.74 -10.37 -10.00
CA LEU A 3 15.51 -9.56 -10.11
C LEU A 3 15.00 -9.08 -8.75
N THR A 4 15.09 -9.92 -7.72
CA THR A 4 14.70 -9.55 -6.35
C THR A 4 15.52 -8.37 -5.84
N ASN A 5 16.83 -8.37 -6.09
CA ASN A 5 17.70 -7.26 -5.69
C ASN A 5 17.35 -5.99 -6.46
N THR A 6 17.09 -6.10 -7.77
CA THR A 6 16.66 -4.94 -8.58
C THR A 6 15.36 -4.34 -8.04
N ILE A 7 14.36 -5.15 -7.71
CA ILE A 7 13.10 -4.66 -7.14
C ILE A 7 13.34 -3.99 -5.77
N GLN A 8 14.13 -4.61 -4.90
CA GLN A 8 14.46 -4.04 -3.60
C GLN A 8 15.21 -2.70 -3.72
N ASP A 9 16.17 -2.62 -4.63
CA ASP A 9 16.93 -1.40 -4.89
C ASP A 9 16.03 -0.29 -5.44
N THR A 10 15.10 -0.62 -6.36
CA THR A 10 14.11 0.35 -6.87
C THR A 10 13.19 0.85 -5.76
N ILE A 11 12.61 -0.05 -4.95
CA ILE A 11 11.72 0.34 -3.84
C ILE A 11 12.43 1.32 -2.90
N ARG A 12 13.68 1.02 -2.52
CA ARG A 12 14.48 1.89 -1.64
C ARG A 12 14.83 3.22 -2.29
N LYS A 13 15.29 3.19 -3.55
CA LYS A 13 15.71 4.39 -4.29
C LYS A 13 14.56 5.37 -4.48
N GLU A 14 13.37 4.87 -4.77
CA GLU A 14 12.19 5.69 -5.04
C GLU A 14 11.40 6.03 -3.75
N GLY A 15 11.86 5.57 -2.58
CA GLY A 15 11.19 5.84 -1.30
C GLY A 15 9.79 5.23 -1.19
N LEU A 16 9.57 4.06 -1.82
CA LEU A 16 8.28 3.37 -1.76
C LEU A 16 8.14 2.62 -0.44
N MET A 17 7.00 2.78 0.24
CA MET A 17 6.67 2.06 1.48
C MET A 17 6.51 0.55 1.21
N PHE A 18 5.62 0.21 0.26
CA PHE A 18 5.49 -1.16 -0.24
C PHE A 18 4.91 -1.20 -1.65
N VAL A 19 5.01 -2.36 -2.31
CA VAL A 19 4.40 -2.64 -3.61
C VAL A 19 3.66 -3.97 -3.52
N PHE A 20 2.40 -3.99 -3.97
CA PHE A 20 1.59 -5.20 -4.08
C PHE A 20 1.19 -5.44 -5.53
N ARG A 21 1.45 -6.67 -6.01
CA ARG A 21 0.99 -7.14 -7.32
C ARG A 21 0.16 -8.41 -7.11
N GLY A 22 -1.14 -8.32 -7.34
CA GLY A 22 -2.08 -9.42 -7.22
C GLY A 22 -3.51 -8.92 -7.32
N GLU A 23 -4.46 -9.84 -7.25
CA GLU A 23 -5.88 -9.50 -7.12
C GLU A 23 -6.11 -8.75 -5.80
N VAL A 24 -6.79 -7.61 -5.86
CA VAL A 24 -7.23 -6.87 -4.66
C VAL A 24 -8.66 -7.29 -4.36
N SER A 25 -8.89 -7.80 -3.16
CA SER A 25 -10.17 -8.36 -2.70
C SER A 25 -10.48 -7.89 -1.28
N GLU A 26 -11.75 -7.99 -0.85
CA GLU A 26 -12.13 -7.66 0.53
C GLU A 26 -11.25 -8.39 1.57
N LYS A 27 -10.87 -9.64 1.27
CA LYS A 27 -10.06 -10.48 2.16
C LYS A 27 -8.64 -9.94 2.38
N ASN A 28 -8.02 -9.32 1.37
CA ASN A 28 -6.65 -8.84 1.48
C ASN A 28 -6.53 -7.32 1.69
N SER A 29 -7.61 -6.56 1.57
CA SER A 29 -7.63 -5.12 1.87
C SER A 29 -7.17 -4.80 3.30
N LEU A 30 -7.62 -5.56 4.30
CA LEU A 30 -7.19 -5.34 5.69
C LEU A 30 -5.70 -5.62 5.92
N PRO A 31 -5.13 -6.76 5.48
CA PRO A 31 -3.68 -6.97 5.49
C PRO A 31 -2.87 -5.86 4.80
N LEU A 32 -3.32 -5.38 3.63
CA LEU A 32 -2.63 -4.30 2.90
C LEU A 32 -2.64 -2.97 3.68
N LEU A 33 -3.75 -2.64 4.33
CA LEU A 33 -3.84 -1.48 5.21
C LEU A 33 -2.96 -1.61 6.45
N SER A 34 -2.82 -2.82 7.00
CA SER A 34 -1.93 -3.06 8.14
C SER A 34 -0.45 -2.85 7.78
N LEU A 35 -0.03 -3.21 6.56
CA LEU A 35 1.32 -2.91 6.07
C LEU A 35 1.55 -1.40 6.01
N LEU A 36 0.62 -0.65 5.41
CA LEU A 36 0.67 0.81 5.38
C LEU A 36 0.77 1.42 6.78
N GLU A 37 -0.07 0.96 7.73
CA GLU A 37 -0.04 1.45 9.10
C GLU A 37 1.30 1.18 9.80
N ASN A 38 1.92 0.03 9.55
CA ASN A 38 3.21 -0.30 10.14
C ASN A 38 4.33 0.57 9.56
N ASP A 39 4.37 0.77 8.25
CA ASP A 39 5.37 1.63 7.63
C ASP A 39 5.22 3.11 8.06
N MET A 40 3.98 3.57 8.26
CA MET A 40 3.70 4.92 8.78
C MET A 40 4.16 5.16 10.22
N LYS A 41 4.44 4.12 11.02
CA LYS A 41 4.94 4.28 12.41
C LYS A 41 6.38 4.74 12.45
N GLU A 42 7.17 4.29 11.49
CA GLU A 42 8.59 4.63 11.36
C GLU A 42 8.80 5.97 10.64
N ASP A 43 7.73 6.56 10.11
CA ASP A 43 7.78 7.77 9.30
C ASP A 43 7.46 9.04 10.12
N SER A 44 7.95 10.17 9.61
CA SER A 44 7.86 11.51 10.21
C SER A 44 6.45 12.12 10.18
N PHE A 45 5.45 11.40 9.66
CA PHE A 45 4.09 11.89 9.57
C PHE A 45 3.51 12.23 10.94
N ASN A 46 2.82 13.36 11.04
CA ASN A 46 1.98 13.63 12.19
C ASN A 46 0.70 12.76 12.15
N MET A 47 -0.04 12.71 13.27
CA MET A 47 -1.26 11.91 13.38
C MET A 47 -2.31 12.23 12.31
N VAL A 48 -2.44 13.50 11.90
CA VAL A 48 -3.39 13.93 10.87
C VAL A 48 -2.97 13.41 9.49
N GLY A 49 -1.68 13.49 9.18
CA GLY A 49 -1.10 12.96 7.94
C GLY A 49 -1.33 11.46 7.81
N ARG A 50 -1.03 10.70 8.87
CA ARG A 50 -1.27 9.24 8.91
C ARG A 50 -2.73 8.89 8.66
N LYS A 51 -3.67 9.58 9.32
CA LYS A 51 -5.10 9.36 9.13
C LYS A 51 -5.55 9.67 7.70
N ARG A 52 -5.04 10.74 7.09
CA ARG A 52 -5.36 11.09 5.70
C ARG A 52 -4.86 10.03 4.72
N LEU A 53 -3.60 9.62 4.83
CA LEU A 53 -3.02 8.60 3.96
C LEU A 53 -3.76 7.26 4.12
N PHE A 54 -4.05 6.85 5.35
CA PHE A 54 -4.85 5.66 5.62
C PHE A 54 -6.21 5.69 4.93
N MET A 55 -6.98 6.77 5.15
CA MET A 55 -8.32 6.91 4.56
C MET A 55 -8.27 6.93 3.03
N TYR A 56 -7.25 7.58 2.45
CA TYR A 56 -7.06 7.61 1.00
C TYR A 56 -6.81 6.20 0.43
N VAL A 57 -5.94 5.40 1.06
CA VAL A 57 -5.65 4.04 0.60
C VAL A 57 -6.86 3.12 0.85
N LEU A 58 -7.55 3.25 1.99
CA LEU A 58 -8.77 2.49 2.29
C LEU A 58 -9.82 2.68 1.19
N GLU A 59 -10.13 3.93 0.85
CA GLU A 59 -11.09 4.28 -0.21
C GLU A 59 -10.62 3.77 -1.58
N SER A 60 -9.32 3.85 -1.88
CA SER A 60 -8.76 3.32 -3.12
C SER A 60 -8.95 1.80 -3.24
N LEU A 61 -8.69 1.06 -2.16
CA LEU A 61 -8.90 -0.40 -2.12
C LEU A 61 -10.39 -0.75 -2.26
N GLN A 62 -11.27 -0.04 -1.56
CA GLN A 62 -12.72 -0.23 -1.68
C GLN A 62 -13.22 0.03 -3.10
N ASN A 63 -12.70 1.06 -3.77
CA ASN A 63 -13.03 1.35 -5.17
C ASN A 63 -12.54 0.26 -6.12
N ILE A 64 -11.31 -0.24 -5.95
CA ILE A 64 -10.82 -1.36 -6.76
C ILE A 64 -11.70 -2.60 -6.55
N VAL A 65 -11.97 -2.99 -5.30
CA VAL A 65 -12.82 -4.16 -5.00
C VAL A 65 -14.20 -4.01 -5.65
N LYS A 66 -14.84 -2.85 -5.48
CA LYS A 66 -16.19 -2.59 -6.01
C LYS A 66 -16.27 -2.59 -7.53
N HIS A 67 -15.21 -2.18 -8.21
CA HIS A 67 -15.20 -1.99 -9.67
C HIS A 67 -14.42 -3.06 -10.44
N SER A 68 -13.65 -3.93 -9.77
CA SER A 68 -12.84 -4.99 -10.38
C SER A 68 -13.64 -5.98 -11.25
N GLY A 69 -14.90 -6.26 -10.91
CA GLY A 69 -15.81 -7.12 -11.68
C GLY A 69 -16.66 -6.38 -12.73
N ASN A 70 -16.51 -5.07 -12.86
CA ASN A 70 -17.30 -4.20 -13.77
C ASN A 70 -16.45 -3.61 -14.92
N MET A 71 -15.25 -4.15 -15.17
CA MET A 71 -14.39 -3.80 -16.32
C MET A 71 -14.48 -4.84 -17.43
#